data_AF-A0A2D6AHF4-F1
#
_entry.id   AF-A0A2D6AHF4-F1
#
_cell.length_a   1.000
_cell.length_b   1.000
_cell.length_c   1.000
_cell.angle_alpha   90.00
_cell.angle_beta   90.00
_cell.angle_gamma   90.00
#
_symmetry.space_group_name_H-M   'P 1'
#
loop_
_entity.id
_entity.type
_entity.pdbx_description
1 polymer ?
#
loop_
_entity_poly.entity_id
_entity_poly.type
_entity_poly.pdbx_seq_one_letter_code
_entity_poly.pdbx_strand_id
1 'polypeptide(L)'
;MVSNEQKEFVSDVTAWKPDAIVSRLKSQIDENARGWKLSVLETIAEWPLARETIAGKGIDYLIAGEAFDWRLLARRLLDECSPNVEKEIWWDWLHDSTLFGGFAESEFKRAVGVDKFRAHLSYFYGVTVEQALLLSVEEEITHIRVASGRELSDRSLERAHELLYGNTRGQLWEVFSLETGARPARTGSRRKDEHSLASEDAFTYWLFKLRMERSDPAKIASDTRKGLAKLERMRQNNDRRKMLLHSDELQSHLSRRRGHEKVL
;
A
#
# COMPACT_ATOMS: atom_id res chain seq x y z
N MET A 1 -26.02 -16.72 37.98
CA MET A 1 -24.69 -16.81 38.61
C MET A 1 -23.82 -17.68 37.73
N VAL A 2 -22.94 -17.08 36.94
CA VAL A 2 -21.50 -17.40 36.79
C VAL A 2 -20.94 -16.21 36.02
N SER A 3 -20.32 -15.29 36.76
CA SER A 3 -19.59 -14.15 36.21
C SER A 3 -18.31 -14.67 35.58
N ASN A 4 -18.11 -14.42 34.29
CA ASN A 4 -16.84 -14.69 33.63
C ASN A 4 -16.10 -13.36 33.48
N GLU A 5 -15.23 -13.08 34.45
CA GLU A 5 -14.33 -11.93 34.46
C GLU A 5 -13.38 -12.03 33.25
N GLN A 6 -13.60 -11.15 32.28
CA GLN A 6 -12.59 -10.84 31.27
C GLN A 6 -11.45 -10.11 31.98
N LYS A 7 -10.39 -10.86 32.31
CA LYS A 7 -9.12 -10.29 32.72
C LYS A 7 -8.57 -9.46 31.57
N GLU A 8 -8.70 -8.14 31.69
CA GLU A 8 -7.91 -7.16 30.96
C GLU A 8 -6.43 -7.50 31.15
N PHE A 9 -5.78 -7.89 30.05
CA PHE A 9 -4.34 -8.02 30.01
C PHE A 9 -3.76 -6.60 29.87
N VAL A 10 -3.69 -5.88 30.98
CA VAL A 10 -2.91 -4.63 31.08
C VAL A 10 -1.45 -5.05 31.23
N SER A 11 -0.76 -5.22 30.11
CA SER A 11 0.71 -5.26 30.11
C SER A 11 1.22 -3.83 30.22
N ASP A 12 1.52 -3.44 31.45
CA ASP A 12 2.21 -2.21 31.81
C ASP A 12 3.68 -2.29 31.33
N VAL A 13 3.89 -2.04 30.03
CA VAL A 13 5.20 -1.96 29.39
C VAL A 13 5.31 -0.55 28.84
N THR A 14 5.90 0.36 29.63
CA THR A 14 6.35 1.71 29.23
C THR A 14 5.71 2.24 27.95
N ALA A 15 4.39 2.41 27.96
CA ALA A 15 3.65 2.81 26.78
C ALA A 15 3.93 4.29 26.56
N TRP A 16 4.96 4.60 25.77
CA TRP A 16 5.10 5.95 25.26
C TRP A 16 3.79 6.29 24.56
N LYS A 17 3.14 7.36 25.05
CA LYS A 17 1.93 7.86 24.41
C LYS A 17 2.29 8.16 22.95
N PRO A 18 1.45 7.78 21.96
CA PRO A 18 1.67 8.08 20.54
C PRO A 18 2.19 9.51 20.28
N ASP A 19 1.66 10.50 21.02
CA ASP A 19 2.06 11.90 20.95
C ASP A 19 3.54 12.15 21.33
N ALA A 20 4.06 11.42 22.31
CA ALA A 20 5.46 11.52 22.73
C ALA A 20 6.41 10.94 21.67
N ILE A 21 6.01 9.85 21.02
CA ILE A 21 6.77 9.23 19.92
C ILE A 21 6.84 10.20 18.73
N VAL A 22 5.71 10.80 18.35
CA VAL A 22 5.65 11.82 17.30
C VAL A 22 6.51 13.04 17.65
N SER A 23 6.41 13.54 18.88
CA SER A 23 7.20 14.70 19.32
C SER A 23 8.70 14.43 19.23
N ARG A 24 9.15 13.23 19.61
CA ARG A 24 10.56 12.82 19.49
C ARG A 24 10.99 12.71 18.03
N LEU A 25 10.17 12.10 17.17
CA LEU A 25 10.44 12.02 15.73
C LEU A 25 10.62 13.42 15.14
N LYS A 26 9.74 14.37 15.51
CA LYS A 26 9.85 15.75 15.05
C LYS A 26 11.21 16.38 15.40
N SER A 27 11.66 16.24 16.66
CA SER A 27 12.99 16.72 17.07
C SER A 27 14.13 16.04 16.30
N GLN A 28 14.05 14.73 16.05
CA GLN A 28 15.08 13.99 15.30
C GLN A 28 15.18 14.44 13.84
N ILE A 29 14.04 14.74 13.20
CA ILE A 29 14.01 15.26 11.82
C ILE A 29 14.66 16.64 11.78
N ASP A 30 14.43 17.47 12.79
CA ASP A 30 14.98 18.84 12.88
C ASP A 30 16.49 18.84 13.06
N GLU A 31 17.01 17.92 13.89
CA GLU A 31 18.44 17.79 14.13
C GLU A 31 19.19 17.13 12.95
N ASN A 32 18.52 16.25 12.19
CA ASN A 32 19.13 15.49 11.10
C ASN A 32 18.23 15.41 9.85
N ALA A 33 18.11 16.55 9.15
CA ALA A 33 17.34 16.68 7.92
C ALA A 33 17.80 15.75 6.77
N ARG A 34 18.98 15.11 6.86
CA ARG A 34 19.44 14.14 5.84
C ARG A 34 19.11 12.68 6.20
N GLY A 35 18.89 12.37 7.48
CA GLY A 35 18.63 11.02 7.99
C GLY A 35 17.17 10.71 8.28
N TRP A 36 16.25 11.65 8.03
CA TRP A 36 14.85 11.55 8.44
C TRP A 36 14.13 10.26 8.01
N LYS A 37 14.46 9.69 6.84
CA LYS A 37 13.87 8.42 6.36
C LYS A 37 14.13 7.28 7.34
N LEU A 38 15.36 7.19 7.84
CA LEU A 38 15.74 6.17 8.81
C LEU A 38 15.03 6.43 10.15
N SER A 39 15.00 7.68 10.61
CA SER A 39 14.28 8.06 11.84
C SER A 39 12.79 7.68 11.79
N VAL A 40 12.15 7.81 10.62
CA VAL A 40 10.76 7.38 10.42
C VAL A 40 10.64 5.85 10.54
N LEU A 41 11.53 5.08 9.93
CA LEU A 41 11.51 3.61 10.01
C LEU A 41 11.78 3.09 11.43
N GLU A 42 12.72 3.70 12.15
CA GLU A 42 12.99 3.40 13.56
C GLU A 42 11.81 3.77 14.45
N THR A 43 11.15 4.89 14.17
CA THR A 43 9.92 5.29 14.87
C THR A 43 8.78 4.32 14.58
N ILE A 44 8.67 3.82 13.34
CA ILE A 44 7.74 2.76 12.97
C ILE A 44 7.98 1.51 13.82
N ALA A 45 9.23 1.14 14.11
CA ALA A 45 9.53 -0.03 14.95
C ALA A 45 8.94 0.09 16.36
N GLU A 46 8.98 1.28 16.94
CA GLU A 46 8.46 1.56 18.29
C GLU A 46 6.95 1.83 18.31
N TRP A 47 6.31 2.04 17.16
CA TRP A 47 4.90 2.39 17.10
C TRP A 47 3.99 1.32 17.73
N PRO A 48 3.19 1.62 18.76
CA PRO A 48 2.48 0.61 19.54
C PRO A 48 1.10 0.24 18.99
N LEU A 49 0.51 1.06 18.11
CA LEU A 49 -0.88 0.90 17.70
C LEU A 49 -0.99 0.24 16.32
N ALA A 50 -1.74 -0.85 16.26
CA ALA A 50 -2.13 -1.50 14.99
C ALA A 50 -3.17 -0.68 14.21
N ARG A 51 -4.02 0.06 14.93
CA ARG A 51 -5.10 0.88 14.38
C ARG A 51 -5.34 2.12 15.23
N GLU A 52 -5.79 3.19 14.59
CA GLU A 52 -6.08 4.47 15.23
C GLU A 52 -7.32 5.12 14.63
N THR A 53 -7.88 6.11 15.33
CA THR A 53 -8.94 6.97 14.79
C THR A 53 -8.47 8.41 14.79
N ILE A 54 -8.24 8.97 13.61
CA ILE A 54 -7.74 10.35 13.44
C ILE A 54 -8.81 11.15 12.69
N ALA A 55 -9.25 12.27 13.28
CA ALA A 55 -10.30 13.12 12.71
C ALA A 55 -11.58 12.35 12.30
N GLY A 56 -11.97 11.36 13.10
CA GLY A 56 -13.14 10.50 12.86
C GLY A 56 -12.95 9.42 11.77
N LYS A 57 -11.75 9.30 11.20
CA LYS A 57 -11.39 8.24 10.23
C LYS A 57 -10.56 7.16 10.92
N GLY A 58 -11.01 5.92 10.80
CA GLY A 58 -10.22 4.75 11.22
C GLY A 58 -9.07 4.52 10.24
N ILE A 59 -7.86 4.36 10.77
CA ILE A 59 -6.66 3.98 10.03
C ILE A 59 -6.21 2.64 10.60
N ASP A 60 -6.12 1.62 9.75
CA ASP A 60 -5.62 0.31 10.11
C ASP A 60 -4.29 0.07 9.42
N TYR A 61 -3.21 0.00 10.20
CA TYR A 61 -1.86 -0.22 9.67
C TYR A 61 -1.54 -1.70 9.58
N LEU A 62 -2.23 -2.57 10.34
CA LEU A 62 -1.97 -4.00 10.43
C LEU A 62 -3.22 -4.79 10.05
N ILE A 63 -3.41 -4.91 8.73
CA ILE A 63 -4.56 -5.57 8.13
C ILE A 63 -4.65 -7.01 8.64
N ALA A 64 -5.84 -7.35 9.16
CA ALA A 64 -6.15 -8.65 9.74
C ALA A 64 -5.18 -9.13 10.83
N GLY A 65 -4.39 -8.23 11.44
CA GLY A 65 -3.36 -8.57 12.42
C GLY A 65 -2.06 -9.14 11.82
N GLU A 66 -1.92 -9.17 10.48
CA GLU A 66 -0.86 -9.93 9.80
C GLU A 66 -0.08 -9.11 8.77
N ALA A 67 -0.77 -8.25 8.01
CA ALA A 67 -0.19 -7.49 6.89
C ALA A 67 0.00 -6.02 7.26
N PHE A 68 1.26 -5.62 7.44
CA PHE A 68 1.63 -4.28 7.88
C PHE A 68 1.92 -3.34 6.71
N ASP A 69 1.13 -2.27 6.59
CA ASP A 69 1.40 -1.16 5.66
C ASP A 69 2.28 -0.09 6.34
N TRP A 70 3.59 -0.24 6.17
CA TRP A 70 4.55 0.72 6.72
C TRP A 70 4.43 2.11 6.06
N ARG A 71 3.96 2.21 4.82
CA ARG A 71 3.85 3.48 4.10
C ARG A 71 2.69 4.30 4.64
N LEU A 72 1.58 3.64 4.98
CA LEU A 72 0.45 4.29 5.64
C LEU A 72 0.83 4.86 7.01
N LEU A 73 1.58 4.11 7.81
CA LEU A 73 2.09 4.62 9.09
C LEU A 73 3.12 5.73 8.90
N ALA A 74 4.06 5.57 7.97
CA ALA A 74 5.03 6.61 7.63
C ALA A 74 4.34 7.90 7.20
N ARG A 75 3.32 7.81 6.34
CA ARG A 75 2.51 8.96 5.91
C ARG A 75 1.87 9.66 7.10
N ARG A 76 1.21 8.91 8.00
CA ARG A 76 0.63 9.51 9.21
C ARG A 76 1.71 10.29 9.95
N LEU A 77 2.84 9.65 10.27
CA LEU A 77 3.90 10.25 11.07
C LEU A 77 4.43 11.54 10.42
N LEU A 78 4.60 11.53 9.09
CA LEU A 78 5.06 12.67 8.32
C LEU A 78 4.03 13.79 8.18
N ASP A 79 2.74 13.46 8.05
CA ASP A 79 1.66 14.46 8.04
C ASP A 79 1.65 15.26 9.35
N GLU A 80 1.94 14.61 10.49
CA GLU A 80 2.03 15.27 11.81
C GLU A 80 3.37 16.05 12.00
N CYS A 81 4.44 15.60 11.35
CA CYS A 81 5.77 16.23 11.36
C CYS A 81 5.97 17.25 10.23
N SER A 82 4.93 17.53 9.44
CA SER A 82 4.96 18.21 8.13
C SER A 82 5.62 19.60 8.04
N PRO A 83 5.81 20.45 9.08
CA PRO A 83 6.49 21.73 8.86
C PRO A 83 7.97 21.63 8.45
N ASN A 84 8.62 20.47 8.64
CA ASN A 84 10.10 20.39 8.63
C ASN A 84 10.69 19.62 7.42
N VAL A 85 9.85 18.98 6.60
CA VAL A 85 10.24 18.32 5.34
C VAL A 85 9.26 18.76 4.25
N GLU A 86 9.77 19.21 3.10
CA GLU A 86 8.92 19.56 1.96
C GLU A 86 8.02 18.38 1.58
N LYS A 87 6.73 18.67 1.37
CA LYS A 87 5.70 17.64 1.20
C LYS A 87 6.00 16.74 0.01
N GLU A 88 6.48 17.36 -1.06
CA GLU A 88 6.86 16.72 -2.31
C GLU A 88 7.96 15.67 -2.10
N ILE A 89 8.96 15.97 -1.26
CA ILE A 89 10.10 15.08 -1.02
C ILE A 89 9.66 13.77 -0.35
N TRP A 90 8.88 13.87 0.72
CA TRP A 90 8.45 12.66 1.44
C TRP A 90 7.35 11.94 0.69
N TRP A 91 6.50 12.66 -0.04
CA TRP A 91 5.48 12.05 -0.89
C TRP A 91 6.12 11.21 -2.00
N ASP A 92 7.15 11.73 -2.67
CA ASP A 92 7.92 10.98 -3.68
C ASP A 92 8.57 9.72 -3.10
N TRP A 93 9.09 9.79 -1.86
CA TRP A 93 9.67 8.63 -1.19
C TRP A 93 8.63 7.54 -0.89
N LEU A 94 7.46 7.91 -0.38
CA LEU A 94 6.40 6.93 -0.06
C LEU A 94 5.77 6.29 -1.31
N HIS A 95 5.76 7.00 -2.44
CA HIS A 95 5.23 6.51 -3.71
C HIS A 95 6.31 5.87 -4.60
N ASP A 96 7.55 5.78 -4.11
CA ASP A 96 8.61 5.05 -4.79
C ASP A 96 8.23 3.56 -4.94
N SER A 97 8.53 2.97 -6.09
CA SER A 97 8.24 1.56 -6.38
C SER A 97 9.17 0.57 -5.67
N THR A 98 10.20 1.04 -4.98
CA THR A 98 11.13 0.19 -4.23
C THR A 98 10.47 -0.41 -3.00
N LEU A 99 10.67 -1.71 -2.84
CA LEU A 99 10.03 -2.50 -1.77
C LEU A 99 10.39 -2.02 -0.36
N PHE A 100 11.63 -1.56 -0.19
CA PHE A 100 12.20 -1.18 1.10
C PHE A 100 12.47 0.34 1.19
N GLY A 101 11.74 1.16 0.43
CA GLY A 101 11.85 2.62 0.51
C GLY A 101 13.25 3.15 0.20
N GLY A 102 13.96 2.52 -0.75
CA GLY A 102 15.33 2.88 -1.14
C GLY A 102 16.44 2.31 -0.25
N PHE A 103 16.13 1.57 0.81
CA PHE A 103 17.11 0.93 1.68
C PHE A 103 17.48 -0.48 1.20
N ALA A 104 18.65 -0.98 1.62
CA ALA A 104 18.96 -2.41 1.49
C ALA A 104 18.04 -3.23 2.42
N GLU A 105 17.67 -4.44 2.01
CA GLU A 105 16.76 -5.30 2.78
C GLU A 105 17.20 -5.47 4.25
N SER A 106 18.50 -5.73 4.47
CA SER A 106 19.04 -5.93 5.82
C SER A 106 18.96 -4.67 6.69
N GLU A 107 19.07 -3.48 6.08
CA GLU A 107 19.00 -2.20 6.77
C GLU A 107 17.55 -1.87 7.12
N PHE A 108 16.64 -2.02 6.16
CA PHE A 108 15.21 -1.85 6.38
C PHE A 108 14.72 -2.78 7.49
N LYS A 109 15.09 -4.07 7.44
CA LYS A 109 14.74 -5.06 8.47
C LYS A 109 15.26 -4.68 9.86
N ARG A 110 16.49 -4.15 9.96
CA ARG A 110 17.04 -3.66 11.23
C ARG A 110 16.25 -2.45 11.74
N ALA A 111 15.93 -1.51 10.85
CA ALA A 111 15.23 -0.28 11.21
C ALA A 111 13.81 -0.52 11.71
N VAL A 112 13.00 -1.32 10.99
CA VAL A 112 11.59 -1.56 11.36
C VAL A 112 11.39 -2.67 12.40
N GLY A 113 12.41 -3.50 12.62
CA GLY A 113 12.34 -4.67 13.49
C GLY A 113 11.79 -5.93 12.80
N VAL A 114 12.09 -7.10 13.37
CA VAL A 114 11.84 -8.41 12.73
C VAL A 114 10.35 -8.67 12.51
N ASP A 115 9.49 -8.36 13.49
CA ASP A 115 8.05 -8.66 13.42
C ASP A 115 7.34 -7.79 12.38
N LYS A 116 7.58 -6.47 12.41
CA LYS A 116 7.03 -5.54 11.40
C LYS A 116 7.62 -5.79 10.02
N PHE A 117 8.88 -6.23 9.92
CA PHE A 117 9.44 -6.67 8.65
C PHE A 117 8.70 -7.89 8.08
N ARG A 118 8.43 -8.91 8.90
CA ARG A 118 7.64 -10.08 8.48
C ARG A 118 6.22 -9.67 8.06
N ALA A 119 5.57 -8.81 8.84
CA ALA A 119 4.25 -8.29 8.52
C ALA A 119 4.24 -7.42 7.24
N HIS A 120 5.31 -6.65 6.98
CA HIS A 120 5.49 -5.92 5.72
C HIS A 120 5.57 -6.89 4.53
N LEU A 121 6.31 -7.99 4.65
CA LEU A 121 6.32 -9.01 3.60
C LEU A 121 4.94 -9.62 3.38
N SER A 122 4.15 -9.84 4.44
CA SER A 122 2.74 -10.26 4.31
C SER A 122 1.90 -9.24 3.54
N TYR A 123 2.07 -7.95 3.79
CA TYR A 123 1.40 -6.89 3.02
C TYR A 123 1.86 -6.88 1.56
N PHE A 124 3.17 -6.95 1.30
CA PHE A 124 3.71 -6.94 -0.05
C PHE A 124 3.17 -8.11 -0.88
N TYR A 125 3.25 -9.34 -0.36
CA TYR A 125 2.77 -10.51 -1.10
C TYR A 125 1.25 -10.62 -1.13
N GLY A 126 0.58 -10.32 -0.02
CA GLY A 126 -0.86 -10.50 0.12
C GLY A 126 -1.71 -9.35 -0.42
N VAL A 127 -1.13 -8.16 -0.60
CA VAL A 127 -1.83 -6.98 -1.15
C VAL A 127 -1.19 -6.57 -2.46
N THR A 128 0.07 -6.11 -2.43
CA THR A 128 0.70 -5.49 -3.62
C THR A 128 0.86 -6.48 -4.78
N VAL A 129 1.37 -7.69 -4.51
CA VAL A 129 1.54 -8.73 -5.53
C VAL A 129 0.19 -9.28 -5.98
N GLU A 130 -0.78 -9.40 -5.07
CA GLU A 130 -2.12 -9.89 -5.39
C GLU A 130 -2.89 -8.91 -6.29
N GLN A 131 -2.82 -7.59 -6.03
CA GLN A 131 -3.33 -6.55 -6.93
C GLN A 131 -2.70 -6.63 -8.31
N ALA A 132 -1.38 -6.82 -8.38
CA ALA A 132 -0.67 -6.94 -9.65
C ALA A 132 -1.04 -8.22 -10.40
N LEU A 133 -1.29 -9.32 -9.70
CA LEU A 133 -1.81 -10.56 -10.27
C LEU A 133 -3.18 -10.32 -10.90
N LEU A 134 -4.11 -9.70 -10.15
CA LEU A 134 -5.44 -9.37 -10.63
C LEU A 134 -5.38 -8.50 -11.90
N LEU A 135 -4.57 -7.44 -11.87
CA LEU A 135 -4.35 -6.57 -13.02
C LEU A 135 -3.75 -7.33 -14.22
N SER A 136 -2.80 -8.24 -13.99
CA SER A 136 -2.22 -9.04 -15.07
C SER A 136 -3.24 -9.95 -15.74
N VAL A 137 -4.18 -10.52 -14.97
CA VAL A 137 -5.25 -11.37 -15.52
C VAL A 137 -6.30 -10.53 -16.25
N GLU A 138 -6.68 -9.38 -15.69
CA GLU A 138 -7.59 -8.42 -16.33
C GLU A 138 -7.05 -7.94 -17.69
N GLU A 139 -5.76 -7.61 -17.76
CA GLU A 139 -5.12 -7.17 -19.00
C GLU A 139 -5.12 -8.25 -20.07
N GLU A 140 -4.87 -9.51 -19.72
CA GLU A 140 -4.93 -10.63 -20.67
C GLU A 140 -6.34 -10.80 -21.24
N ILE A 141 -7.37 -10.73 -20.39
CA ILE A 141 -8.78 -10.81 -20.82
C ILE A 141 -9.10 -9.63 -21.74
N THR A 142 -8.67 -8.43 -21.36
CA THR A 142 -8.89 -7.21 -22.14
C THR A 142 -8.19 -7.29 -23.48
N HIS A 143 -6.96 -7.79 -23.53
CA HIS A 143 -6.20 -7.94 -24.77
C HIS A 143 -6.88 -8.92 -25.73
N ILE A 144 -7.35 -10.07 -25.25
CA ILE A 144 -8.13 -11.04 -26.05
C ILE A 144 -9.40 -10.39 -26.61
N ARG A 145 -10.09 -9.61 -25.77
CA ARG A 145 -11.34 -8.93 -26.12
C ARG A 145 -11.12 -7.89 -27.23
N VAL A 146 -10.12 -7.04 -27.08
CA VAL A 146 -9.75 -6.01 -28.06
C VAL A 146 -9.26 -6.65 -29.36
N ALA A 147 -8.42 -7.69 -29.29
CA ALA A 147 -7.98 -8.44 -30.46
C ALA A 147 -9.14 -9.10 -31.23
N SER A 148 -10.27 -9.35 -30.55
CA SER A 148 -11.51 -9.85 -31.15
C SER A 148 -12.44 -8.75 -31.67
N GLY A 149 -11.97 -7.50 -31.74
CA GLY A 149 -12.75 -6.35 -32.22
C GLY A 149 -13.85 -5.87 -31.25
N ARG A 150 -13.80 -6.29 -29.99
CA ARG A 150 -14.78 -5.88 -28.96
C ARG A 150 -14.24 -4.72 -28.14
N GLU A 151 -15.13 -3.83 -27.72
CA GLU A 151 -14.81 -2.66 -26.90
C GLU A 151 -14.33 -3.03 -25.49
N LEU A 152 -13.58 -2.10 -24.87
CA LEU A 152 -13.19 -2.14 -23.46
C LEU A 152 -14.42 -2.21 -22.57
N SER A 153 -14.34 -2.94 -21.45
CA SER A 153 -15.46 -3.12 -20.55
C SER A 153 -15.01 -3.59 -19.17
N ASP A 154 -15.67 -3.11 -18.13
CA ASP A 154 -15.50 -3.55 -16.73
C ASP A 154 -15.78 -5.05 -16.54
N ARG A 155 -16.41 -5.71 -17.53
CA ARG A 155 -16.55 -7.16 -17.56
C ARG A 155 -15.20 -7.88 -17.53
N SER A 156 -14.11 -7.26 -17.98
CA SER A 156 -12.77 -7.83 -17.86
C SER A 156 -12.35 -8.01 -16.40
N LEU A 157 -12.61 -7.00 -15.56
CA LEU A 157 -12.28 -7.04 -14.13
C LEU A 157 -13.14 -8.07 -13.39
N GLU A 158 -14.44 -8.09 -13.64
CA GLU A 158 -15.33 -9.11 -13.07
C GLU A 158 -14.89 -10.52 -13.48
N ARG A 159 -14.53 -10.70 -14.75
CA ARG A 159 -14.03 -11.99 -15.23
C ARG A 159 -12.70 -12.37 -14.59
N ALA A 160 -11.82 -11.41 -14.31
CA ALA A 160 -10.57 -11.68 -13.60
C ALA A 160 -10.82 -12.18 -12.17
N HIS A 161 -11.78 -11.57 -11.45
CA HIS A 161 -12.19 -12.05 -10.12
C HIS A 161 -12.78 -13.47 -10.18
N GLU A 162 -13.64 -13.74 -11.16
CA GLU A 162 -14.20 -15.08 -11.35
C GLU A 162 -13.13 -16.13 -11.64
N LEU A 163 -12.12 -15.81 -12.46
CA LEU A 163 -11.04 -16.73 -12.79
C LEU A 163 -10.09 -17.01 -11.62
N LEU A 164 -9.77 -15.99 -10.82
CA LEU A 164 -8.83 -16.11 -9.71
C LEU A 164 -9.49 -16.67 -8.44
N TYR A 165 -10.71 -16.24 -8.15
CA TYR A 165 -11.37 -16.48 -6.85
C TYR A 165 -12.69 -17.25 -6.96
N GLY A 166 -13.16 -17.53 -8.19
CA GLY A 166 -14.33 -18.36 -8.46
C GLY A 166 -15.68 -17.63 -8.39
N ASN A 167 -15.70 -16.34 -8.09
CA ASN A 167 -16.93 -15.55 -7.93
C ASN A 167 -16.73 -14.11 -8.44
N THR A 168 -17.83 -13.38 -8.63
CA THR A 168 -17.79 -11.95 -8.99
C THR A 168 -17.24 -11.11 -7.85
N ARG A 169 -16.70 -9.93 -8.15
CA ARG A 169 -16.16 -9.02 -7.14
C ARG A 169 -17.20 -8.64 -6.10
N GLY A 170 -18.43 -8.37 -6.54
CA GLY A 170 -19.54 -8.00 -5.66
C GLY A 170 -19.91 -9.10 -4.64
N GLN A 171 -19.97 -10.35 -5.09
CA GLN A 171 -20.25 -11.50 -4.21
C GLN A 171 -19.11 -11.70 -3.20
N LEU A 172 -17.86 -11.60 -3.64
CA LEU A 172 -16.69 -11.71 -2.77
C LEU A 172 -16.67 -10.60 -1.72
N TRP A 173 -17.00 -9.37 -2.12
CA TRP A 173 -17.08 -8.24 -1.20
C TRP A 173 -18.18 -8.41 -0.16
N GLU A 174 -19.32 -8.98 -0.53
CA GLU A 174 -20.42 -9.28 0.40
C GLU A 174 -19.96 -10.28 1.47
N VAL A 175 -19.30 -11.37 1.07
CA VAL A 175 -18.75 -12.36 2.01
C VAL A 175 -17.69 -11.72 2.92
N PHE A 176 -16.74 -10.98 2.35
CA PHE A 176 -15.73 -10.25 3.12
C PHE A 176 -16.36 -9.30 4.15
N SER A 177 -17.41 -8.56 3.76
CA SER A 177 -18.11 -7.62 4.63
C SER A 177 -18.79 -8.33 5.81
N LEU A 178 -19.39 -9.50 5.55
CA LEU A 178 -20.01 -10.33 6.58
C LEU A 178 -18.99 -10.91 7.56
N GLU A 179 -17.85 -11.41 7.06
CA GLU A 179 -16.81 -12.03 7.89
C GLU A 179 -16.04 -11.03 8.74
N THR A 180 -15.72 -9.86 8.18
CA THR A 180 -14.91 -8.83 8.88
C THR A 180 -15.76 -7.87 9.71
N GLY A 181 -17.08 -7.93 9.59
CA GLY A 181 -17.99 -6.95 10.19
C GLY A 181 -17.88 -5.55 9.56
N ALA A 182 -17.22 -5.42 8.40
CA ALA A 182 -17.24 -4.20 7.61
C ALA A 182 -18.69 -3.97 7.15
N ARG A 183 -19.35 -2.93 7.68
CA ARG A 183 -20.76 -2.68 7.38
C ARG A 183 -20.91 -2.42 5.88
N PRO A 184 -21.78 -3.14 5.15
CA PRO A 184 -22.14 -2.74 3.80
C PRO A 184 -22.70 -1.32 3.87
N ALA A 185 -22.31 -0.47 2.91
CA ALA A 185 -22.88 0.86 2.77
C ALA A 185 -24.42 0.72 2.80
N ARG A 186 -25.07 1.43 3.72
CA ARG A 186 -26.53 1.30 3.96
C ARG A 186 -27.26 1.37 2.62
N THR A 187 -28.12 0.39 2.37
CA THR A 187 -28.99 0.33 1.19
C THR A 187 -29.79 1.64 1.11
N GLY A 188 -29.45 2.50 0.14
CA GLY A 188 -30.05 3.83 -0.05
C GLY A 188 -29.09 5.01 0.06
N SER A 189 -27.85 4.82 0.53
CA SER A 189 -26.81 5.83 0.33
C SER A 189 -26.37 5.80 -1.14
N ARG A 190 -26.56 6.90 -1.88
CA ARG A 190 -26.05 7.08 -3.27
C ARG A 190 -24.51 7.12 -3.35
N ARG A 191 -23.82 6.57 -2.36
CA ARG A 191 -22.37 6.37 -2.33
C ARG A 191 -22.12 4.88 -2.44
N LYS A 192 -22.32 4.36 -3.65
CA LYS A 192 -21.92 3.00 -4.02
C LYS A 192 -20.39 2.85 -4.04
N ASP A 193 -19.67 3.97 -3.88
CA ASP A 193 -18.23 4.11 -4.15
C ASP A 193 -17.44 4.69 -2.96
N GLU A 194 -17.93 4.58 -1.72
CA GLU A 194 -17.10 4.91 -0.54
C GLU A 194 -16.31 3.68 -0.06
N HIS A 195 -15.60 3.04 -1.00
CA HIS A 195 -14.48 2.20 -0.62
C HIS A 195 -13.36 3.11 -0.14
N SER A 196 -13.11 3.17 1.17
CA SER A 196 -11.86 3.75 1.65
C SER A 196 -10.72 2.91 1.06
N LEU A 197 -9.64 3.52 0.60
CA LEU A 197 -8.47 2.79 0.07
C LEU A 197 -7.97 1.72 1.06
N ALA A 198 -8.07 1.97 2.37
CA ALA A 198 -7.75 1.00 3.41
C ALA A 198 -8.66 -0.24 3.40
N SER A 199 -9.94 -0.07 3.03
CA SER A 199 -10.88 -1.18 2.88
C SER A 199 -10.58 -2.04 1.64
N GLU A 200 -9.99 -1.44 0.60
CA GLU A 200 -9.57 -2.15 -0.61
C GLU A 200 -8.35 -3.05 -0.38
N ASP A 201 -7.35 -2.56 0.34
CA ASP A 201 -6.18 -3.38 0.70
C ASP A 201 -6.57 -4.53 1.64
N ALA A 202 -7.47 -4.27 2.59
CA ALA A 202 -8.01 -5.31 3.47
C ALA A 202 -8.79 -6.38 2.71
N PHE A 203 -9.61 -5.97 1.73
CA PHE A 203 -10.31 -6.90 0.85
C PHE A 203 -9.35 -7.71 -0.02
N THR A 204 -8.33 -7.06 -0.58
CA THR A 204 -7.29 -7.72 -1.37
C THR A 204 -6.56 -8.77 -0.54
N TYR A 205 -6.16 -8.43 0.69
CA TYR A 205 -5.50 -9.36 1.59
C TYR A 205 -6.39 -10.57 1.92
N TRP A 206 -7.69 -10.34 2.10
CA TRP A 206 -8.67 -11.42 2.26
C TRP A 206 -8.76 -12.32 1.03
N LEU A 207 -8.78 -11.75 -0.18
CA LEU A 207 -8.75 -12.51 -1.44
C LEU A 207 -7.47 -13.34 -1.59
N PHE A 208 -6.33 -12.80 -1.19
CA PHE A 208 -5.07 -13.54 -1.14
C PHE A 208 -5.21 -14.77 -0.23
N LYS A 209 -5.72 -14.61 1.00
CA LYS A 209 -5.94 -15.73 1.92
C LYS A 209 -6.90 -16.77 1.34
N LEU A 210 -8.00 -16.32 0.75
CA LEU A 210 -8.95 -17.18 0.06
C LEU A 210 -8.29 -18.02 -1.04
N ARG A 211 -7.41 -17.40 -1.84
CA ARG A 211 -6.67 -18.07 -2.92
C ARG A 211 -5.65 -19.08 -2.37
N MET A 212 -4.95 -18.71 -1.29
CA MET A 212 -3.97 -19.57 -0.61
C MET A 212 -4.61 -20.84 -0.05
N GLU A 213 -5.83 -20.74 0.47
CA GLU A 213 -6.58 -21.88 1.03
C GLU A 213 -7.14 -22.82 -0.07
N ARG A 214 -7.56 -22.26 -1.21
CA ARG A 214 -8.29 -22.99 -2.26
C ARG A 214 -7.41 -23.53 -3.39
N SER A 215 -6.18 -23.06 -3.52
CA SER A 215 -5.29 -23.41 -4.63
C SER A 215 -4.21 -24.40 -4.19
N ASP A 216 -3.77 -25.26 -5.11
CA ASP A 216 -2.60 -26.10 -4.87
C ASP A 216 -1.30 -25.26 -4.84
N PRO A 217 -0.23 -25.76 -4.20
CA PRO A 217 1.03 -25.02 -4.08
C PRO A 217 1.68 -24.62 -5.42
N ALA A 218 1.51 -25.42 -6.47
CA ALA A 218 2.11 -25.12 -7.78
C ALA A 218 1.37 -23.95 -8.45
N LYS A 219 0.04 -23.93 -8.36
CA LYS A 219 -0.77 -22.79 -8.80
C LYS A 219 -0.42 -21.52 -8.04
N ILE A 220 -0.32 -21.58 -6.70
CA ILE A 220 0.08 -20.44 -5.87
C ILE A 220 1.41 -19.85 -6.35
N ALA A 221 2.43 -20.69 -6.52
CA ALA A 221 3.75 -20.25 -6.96
C ALA A 221 3.73 -19.64 -8.38
N SER A 222 2.95 -20.21 -9.29
CA SER A 222 2.78 -19.70 -10.66
C SER A 222 2.12 -18.32 -10.67
N ASP A 223 1.02 -18.17 -9.94
CA ASP A 223 0.26 -16.93 -9.84
C ASP A 223 1.09 -15.83 -9.15
N THR A 224 1.79 -16.15 -8.06
CA THR A 224 2.71 -15.21 -7.41
C THR A 224 3.82 -14.75 -8.36
N ARG A 225 4.39 -15.65 -9.18
CA ARG A 225 5.38 -15.29 -10.20
C ARG A 225 4.79 -14.34 -11.25
N LYS A 226 3.54 -14.56 -11.66
CA LYS A 226 2.82 -13.69 -12.60
C LYS A 226 2.60 -12.29 -12.02
N GLY A 227 2.16 -12.19 -10.76
CA GLY A 227 2.02 -10.90 -10.06
C GLY A 227 3.35 -10.14 -9.94
N LEU A 228 4.42 -10.83 -9.53
CA LEU A 228 5.76 -10.23 -9.45
C LEU A 228 6.27 -9.75 -10.82
N ALA A 229 6.08 -10.55 -11.87
CA ALA A 229 6.46 -10.16 -13.23
C ALA A 229 5.69 -8.92 -13.71
N LYS A 230 4.42 -8.78 -13.33
CA LYS A 230 3.61 -7.60 -13.62
C LYS A 230 4.14 -6.36 -12.90
N LEU A 231 4.45 -6.46 -11.60
CA LEU A 231 5.05 -5.35 -10.84
C LEU A 231 6.37 -4.88 -11.46
N GLU A 232 7.25 -5.81 -11.82
CA GLU A 232 8.53 -5.43 -12.42
C GLU A 232 8.36 -4.73 -13.78
N ARG A 233 7.42 -5.17 -14.62
CA ARG A 233 7.09 -4.47 -15.87
C ARG A 233 6.57 -3.05 -15.60
N MET A 234 5.70 -2.88 -14.60
CA MET A 234 5.18 -1.56 -14.22
C MET A 234 6.30 -0.64 -13.72
N ARG A 235 7.22 -1.18 -12.92
CA ARG A 235 8.41 -0.47 -12.42
C ARG A 235 9.28 0.03 -13.56
N GLN A 236 9.65 -0.86 -14.49
CA GLN A 236 10.47 -0.51 -15.66
C GLN A 236 9.80 0.54 -16.55
N ASN A 237 8.48 0.45 -16.74
CA ASN A 237 7.73 1.45 -17.50
C ASN A 237 7.72 2.82 -16.80
N ASN A 238 7.62 2.84 -15.46
CA ASN A 238 7.71 4.07 -14.69
C ASN A 238 9.10 4.72 -14.80
N ASP A 239 10.17 3.92 -14.67
CA ASP A 239 11.55 4.38 -14.82
C ASP A 239 11.78 5.00 -16.20
N ARG A 240 11.29 4.36 -17.26
CA ARG A 240 11.34 4.88 -18.64
C ARG A 240 10.61 6.21 -18.80
N ARG A 241 9.41 6.34 -18.21
CA ARG A 241 8.63 7.59 -18.27
C ARG A 241 9.38 8.73 -17.58
N LYS A 242 9.97 8.49 -16.41
CA LYS A 242 10.80 9.48 -15.69
C LYS A 242 11.99 9.93 -16.53
N MET A 243 12.68 9.00 -17.20
CA MET A 243 13.80 9.33 -18.10
C MET A 243 13.38 10.20 -19.28
N LEU A 244 12.22 9.91 -19.90
CA LEU A 244 11.69 10.70 -21.01
C LEU A 244 11.33 12.12 -20.59
N LEU A 245 10.61 12.28 -19.47
CA LEU A 245 10.25 13.60 -18.94
C LEU A 245 11.48 14.45 -18.63
N HIS A 246 12.52 13.85 -18.03
CA HIS A 246 13.77 14.55 -17.75
C HIS A 246 14.50 14.98 -19.03
N SER A 247 14.49 14.13 -20.07
CA SER A 247 15.02 14.49 -21.38
C SER A 247 14.26 15.68 -22.00
N ASP A 248 12.94 15.68 -21.93
CA ASP A 248 12.09 16.75 -22.48
C ASP A 248 12.31 18.09 -21.74
N GLU A 249 12.46 18.06 -20.41
CA GLU A 249 12.83 19.22 -19.60
C GLU A 249 14.20 19.78 -20.03
N LEU A 250 15.22 18.92 -20.15
CA LEU A 250 16.55 19.35 -20.61
C LEU A 250 16.50 19.98 -22.00
N GLN A 251 15.73 19.42 -22.93
CA GLN A 251 15.55 19.99 -24.27
C GLN A 251 14.81 21.34 -24.24
N SER A 252 13.79 21.50 -23.38
CA SER A 252 13.08 22.75 -23.15
C SER A 252 14.01 23.84 -22.57
N HIS A 253 14.86 23.49 -21.61
CA HIS A 253 15.85 24.42 -21.04
C HIS A 253 16.91 24.84 -22.07
N LEU A 254 17.40 23.91 -22.89
CA LEU A 254 18.38 24.21 -23.95
C LEU A 254 17.80 25.09 -25.06
N SER A 255 16.54 24.86 -25.45
CA SER A 255 15.86 25.67 -26.47
C SER A 255 15.55 27.09 -25.97
N ARG A 256 15.16 27.26 -24.70
CA ARG A 256 14.97 28.59 -24.07
C ARG A 256 16.28 29.39 -24.00
N ARG A 257 17.41 28.76 -23.66
CA ARG A 257 18.72 29.43 -23.64
C ARG A 257 19.17 29.92 -25.03
N ARG A 258 18.98 29.11 -26.08
CA ARG A 258 19.29 29.51 -27.47
C ARG A 258 18.37 30.64 -27.99
N GLY A 259 17.17 30.77 -27.45
CA GLY A 259 16.25 31.86 -27.77
C GLY A 259 16.67 33.21 -27.18
N HIS A 260 17.32 33.22 -26.01
CA HIS A 260 17.83 34.45 -25.38
C HIS A 260 19.15 34.94 -26.00
N GLU A 261 20.01 34.06 -26.52
CA GLU A 261 21.24 34.46 -27.21
C GLU A 261 21.01 35.11 -28.59
N LYS A 262 19.80 34.99 -29.17
CA LYS A 262 19.47 35.58 -30.48
C LYS A 262 18.80 36.96 -30.41
N VAL A 263 18.63 37.53 -29.22
CA VAL A 263 17.92 38.81 -28.99
C VAL A 263 18.86 39.91 -28.45
N LEU A 264 20.18 39.69 -28.53
CA LEU A 264 21.23 40.69 -28.27
C LEU A 264 22.03 40.94 -29.55
#